data_AF-W7Y8K5-F1
#
_entry.id   AF-W7Y8K5-F1
#
_cell.length_a   1.000
_cell.length_b   1.000
_cell.length_c   1.000
_cell.angle_alpha   90.00
_cell.angle_beta   90.00
_cell.angle_gamma   90.00
#
_symmetry.space_group_name_H-M   'P 1'
#
loop_
_entity.id
_entity.type
_entity.pdbx_description
1 polymer ?
#
loop_
_entity_poly.entity_id
_entity_poly.type
_entity_poly.pdbx_seq_one_letter_code
_entity_poly.pdbx_strand_id
1 'polypeptide(L)'
;MTKVVNADSILSGEAKINDASKCNISDWEVAPKDYVLYCVKYINPYHAIYLRRGVDVILQDGASTTLERRADYVENDELCELTTVSLNSVEFPISISNVNDENQNCSLLLTFDDENNCVVSTSTSGFTITGNGKFVNNGEKNSWGDKDRNAIYLDYTIEVAGKTYATLDTLVVRDRGVAAENFSPSYMKE
;
A
#
# COMPACT_ATOMS: atom_id res chain seq x y z
N MET A 1 -17.87 0.10 -29.04
CA MET A 1 -19.32 0.06 -29.34
C MET A 1 -19.47 -0.38 -30.80
N THR A 2 -20.40 -1.30 -31.13
CA THR A 2 -20.47 -1.90 -32.49
C THR A 2 -21.72 -1.51 -33.29
N LYS A 3 -22.72 -0.90 -32.65
CA LYS A 3 -23.95 -0.42 -33.30
C LYS A 3 -24.54 0.75 -32.51
N VAL A 4 -25.18 1.68 -33.20
CA VAL A 4 -25.97 2.76 -32.61
C VAL A 4 -27.40 2.73 -33.18
N VAL A 5 -28.38 3.12 -32.37
CA VAL A 5 -29.80 3.26 -32.77
C VAL A 5 -30.21 4.69 -32.45
N ASN A 6 -31.03 5.29 -33.31
CA ASN A 6 -31.45 6.70 -33.22
C ASN A 6 -30.28 7.72 -33.34
N ALA A 7 -29.24 7.35 -34.08
CA ALA A 7 -28.18 8.25 -34.55
C ALA A 7 -27.66 7.75 -35.91
N ASP A 8 -26.97 8.61 -36.65
CA ASP A 8 -26.49 8.30 -38.00
C ASP A 8 -25.33 7.30 -37.99
N SER A 9 -24.33 7.50 -37.12
CA SER A 9 -23.14 6.66 -37.07
C SER A 9 -22.39 6.74 -35.73
N ILE A 10 -21.47 5.78 -35.55
CA ILE A 10 -20.45 5.82 -34.50
C ILE A 10 -19.21 6.48 -35.09
N LEU A 11 -18.48 7.28 -34.31
CA LEU A 11 -17.20 7.88 -34.72
C LEU A 11 -16.07 6.83 -34.73
N SER A 12 -16.08 5.97 -35.75
CA SER A 12 -15.12 4.87 -35.93
C SER A 12 -13.83 5.26 -36.65
N GLY A 13 -13.60 6.57 -36.87
CA GLY A 13 -12.37 7.10 -37.45
C GLY A 13 -12.26 6.93 -38.97
N GLU A 14 -11.18 7.46 -39.53
CA GLU A 14 -10.79 7.33 -40.93
C GLU A 14 -9.35 6.82 -41.02
N ALA A 15 -9.17 5.63 -41.57
CA ALA A 15 -7.87 4.94 -41.61
C ALA A 15 -7.03 5.37 -42.82
N LYS A 16 -5.73 5.52 -42.61
CA LYS A 16 -4.71 5.77 -43.67
C LYS A 16 -4.28 4.47 -44.37
N ILE A 17 -4.43 3.35 -43.68
CA ILE A 17 -3.98 2.03 -44.13
C ILE A 17 -5.10 1.00 -43.97
N ASN A 18 -4.98 -0.08 -44.74
CA ASN A 18 -5.77 -1.28 -44.48
C ASN A 18 -5.31 -1.91 -43.15
N ASP A 19 -6.23 -2.53 -42.41
CA ASP A 19 -5.99 -3.19 -41.12
C ASP A 19 -5.41 -2.28 -40.02
N ALA A 20 -5.81 -0.99 -40.01
CA ALA A 20 -5.41 -0.02 -39.01
C ALA A 20 -5.73 -0.47 -37.57
N SER A 21 -4.73 -0.39 -36.68
CA SER A 21 -4.91 -0.69 -35.27
C SER A 21 -5.55 0.50 -34.55
N LYS A 22 -6.65 0.28 -33.82
CA LYS A 22 -7.37 1.36 -33.10
C LYS A 22 -6.48 2.13 -32.11
N CYS A 23 -5.52 1.44 -31.50
CA CYS A 23 -4.62 2.04 -30.51
C CYS A 23 -3.36 2.65 -31.12
N ASN A 24 -3.13 2.48 -32.43
CA ASN A 24 -2.00 3.08 -33.13
C ASN A 24 -2.44 4.37 -33.83
N ILE A 25 -2.24 5.52 -33.18
CA ILE A 25 -2.70 6.81 -33.70
C ILE A 25 -2.12 7.15 -35.09
N SER A 26 -0.95 6.60 -35.44
CA SER A 26 -0.32 6.85 -36.74
C SER A 26 -1.08 6.25 -37.93
N ASP A 27 -1.93 5.24 -37.68
CA ASP A 27 -2.71 4.56 -38.72
C ASP A 27 -3.95 5.36 -39.16
N TRP A 28 -4.26 6.48 -38.49
CA TRP A 28 -5.51 7.22 -38.65
C TRP A 28 -5.30 8.65 -39.14
N GLU A 29 -6.14 9.09 -40.07
CA GLU A 29 -6.30 10.50 -40.44
C GLU A 29 -7.25 11.18 -39.45
N VAL A 30 -8.38 10.53 -39.16
CA VAL A 30 -9.29 10.89 -38.08
C VAL A 30 -9.29 9.76 -37.04
N ALA A 31 -8.85 10.05 -35.82
CA ALA A 31 -8.77 9.04 -34.77
C ALA A 31 -10.16 8.49 -34.38
N PRO A 32 -10.31 7.17 -34.22
CA PRO A 32 -11.56 6.57 -33.75
C PRO A 32 -11.84 6.97 -32.29
N LYS A 33 -13.11 7.21 -31.97
CA LYS A 33 -13.60 7.42 -30.58
C LYS A 33 -14.68 6.41 -30.21
N ASP A 34 -14.64 5.24 -30.84
CA ASP A 34 -15.62 4.17 -30.67
C ASP A 34 -15.21 3.11 -29.63
N TYR A 35 -14.12 3.39 -28.91
CA TYR A 35 -13.53 2.56 -27.87
C TYR A 35 -13.11 3.41 -26.68
N VAL A 36 -12.99 2.76 -25.52
CA VAL A 36 -12.42 3.31 -24.31
C VAL A 36 -11.54 2.23 -23.68
N LEU A 37 -10.38 2.63 -23.17
CA LEU A 37 -9.49 1.76 -22.44
C LEU A 37 -9.59 2.13 -20.96
N TYR A 38 -9.89 1.16 -20.11
CA TYR A 38 -9.87 1.33 -18.66
C TYR A 38 -8.70 0.56 -18.08
N CYS A 39 -7.77 1.26 -17.42
CA CYS A 39 -6.81 0.64 -16.52
C CYS A 39 -7.49 0.48 -15.17
N VAL A 40 -7.66 -0.77 -14.72
CA VAL A 40 -8.34 -1.08 -13.46
C VAL A 40 -7.31 -1.62 -12.48
N LYS A 41 -7.21 -0.97 -11.32
CA LYS A 41 -6.43 -1.36 -10.15
C LYS A 41 -7.38 -1.54 -8.99
N TYR A 42 -7.03 -2.43 -8.07
CA TYR A 42 -7.74 -2.57 -6.80
C TYR A 42 -6.82 -2.24 -5.63
N ILE A 43 -7.43 -1.94 -4.49
CA ILE A 43 -6.77 -1.95 -3.19
C ILE A 43 -7.56 -2.86 -2.26
N ASN A 44 -6.88 -3.56 -1.37
CA ASN A 44 -7.52 -4.39 -0.35
C ASN A 44 -8.01 -3.53 0.84
N PRO A 45 -8.74 -4.10 1.81
CA PRO A 45 -9.28 -3.34 2.95
C PRO A 45 -8.22 -2.64 3.83
N TYR A 46 -7.00 -3.20 3.88
CA TYR A 46 -5.93 -2.76 4.76
C TYR A 46 -5.01 -1.69 4.15
N HIS A 47 -5.14 -1.42 2.84
CA HIS A 47 -4.42 -0.36 2.16
C HIS A 47 -4.88 1.02 2.65
N ALA A 48 -3.94 1.79 3.19
CA ALA A 48 -4.20 3.15 3.69
C ALA A 48 -2.89 3.86 4.08
N ILE A 49 -3.03 5.15 4.34
CA ILE A 49 -2.04 5.93 5.09
C ILE A 49 -2.47 5.92 6.57
N TYR A 50 -1.52 5.62 7.44
CA TYR A 50 -1.71 5.42 8.87
C TYR A 50 -0.89 6.41 9.70
N LEU A 51 -1.35 6.64 10.92
CA LEU A 51 -0.67 7.32 12.00
C LEU A 51 -0.13 6.25 12.96
N ARG A 52 1.19 6.09 12.99
CA ARG A 52 1.93 5.06 13.70
C ARG A 52 2.48 5.59 15.01
N ARG A 53 2.24 4.80 16.05
CA ARG A 53 2.89 4.95 17.36
C ARG A 53 3.15 3.59 17.96
N GLY A 54 4.12 3.51 18.83
CA GLY A 54 4.52 2.23 19.39
C GLY A 54 5.65 2.33 20.40
N VAL A 55 6.10 1.16 20.82
CA VAL A 55 7.25 1.00 21.71
C VAL A 55 8.16 -0.07 21.13
N ASP A 56 9.45 0.25 21.05
CA ASP A 56 10.49 -0.69 20.66
C ASP A 56 11.33 -1.04 21.89
N VAL A 57 11.42 -2.33 22.20
CA VAL A 57 12.42 -2.85 23.12
C VAL A 57 13.58 -3.38 22.29
N ILE A 58 14.68 -2.63 22.31
CA ILE A 58 15.87 -2.85 21.51
C ILE A 58 16.88 -3.61 22.35
N LEU A 59 17.30 -4.77 21.88
CA LEU A 59 18.37 -5.58 22.48
C LEU A 59 19.60 -5.57 21.59
N GLN A 60 20.74 -5.18 22.15
CA GLN A 60 22.04 -5.19 21.49
C GLN A 60 23.12 -5.52 22.50
N ASP A 61 23.98 -6.50 22.20
CA ASP A 61 25.12 -6.90 23.06
C ASP A 61 24.74 -7.19 24.54
N GLY A 62 23.52 -7.70 24.76
CA GLY A 62 23.00 -8.00 26.10
C GLY A 62 22.44 -6.80 26.88
N ALA A 63 22.52 -5.59 26.32
CA ALA A 63 21.89 -4.38 26.86
C ALA A 63 20.52 -4.15 26.22
N SER A 64 19.54 -3.76 27.03
CA SER A 64 18.19 -3.42 26.55
C SER A 64 17.92 -1.93 26.70
N THR A 65 17.39 -1.32 25.63
CA THR A 65 16.91 0.07 25.62
C THR A 65 15.46 0.07 25.14
N THR A 66 14.65 0.96 25.72
CA THR A 66 13.27 1.15 25.27
C THR A 66 13.12 2.50 24.58
N LEU A 67 12.54 2.49 23.39
CA LEU A 67 12.19 3.69 22.63
C LEU A 67 10.67 3.76 22.51
N GLU A 68 10.07 4.83 23.03
CA GLU A 68 8.65 5.12 22.80
C GLU A 68 8.49 6.10 21.63
N ARG A 69 7.69 5.70 20.65
CA ARG A 69 7.30 6.50 19.49
C ARG A 69 5.84 6.91 19.69
N ARG A 70 5.61 8.07 20.30
CA ARG A 70 4.26 8.59 20.56
C ARG A 70 4.29 10.12 20.60
N ALA A 71 3.40 10.76 19.85
CA ALA A 71 3.18 12.19 19.97
C ALA A 71 2.13 12.51 21.04
N ASP A 72 2.10 13.76 21.51
CA ASP A 72 1.07 14.24 22.46
C ASP A 72 -0.35 14.16 21.88
N TYR A 73 -0.46 14.26 20.55
CA TYR A 73 -1.71 14.20 19.80
C TYR A 73 -1.61 13.18 18.67
N VAL A 74 -2.64 12.36 18.48
CA VAL A 74 -2.65 11.28 17.47
C VAL A 74 -2.45 11.82 16.06
N GLU A 75 -2.96 13.02 15.76
CA GLU A 75 -2.77 13.71 14.49
C GLU A 75 -1.29 13.95 14.12
N ASN A 76 -0.41 13.96 15.13
CA ASN A 76 1.02 14.22 15.01
C ASN A 76 1.88 12.95 15.11
N ASP A 77 1.26 11.77 15.23
CA ASP A 77 1.97 10.49 15.17
C ASP A 77 2.64 10.30 13.79
N GLU A 78 3.61 9.39 13.71
CA GLU A 78 4.40 9.14 12.50
C GLU A 78 3.50 8.71 11.33
N LEU A 79 3.66 9.30 10.14
CA LEU A 79 2.94 8.83 8.96
C LEU A 79 3.63 7.62 8.34
N CYS A 80 2.88 6.55 8.12
CA CYS A 80 3.32 5.40 7.33
C CYS A 80 2.27 4.96 6.32
N GLU A 81 2.71 4.33 5.24
CA GLU A 81 1.83 3.88 4.15
C GLU A 81 1.89 2.36 4.04
N LEU A 82 0.71 1.73 3.96
CA LEU A 82 0.57 0.30 3.69
C LEU A 82 -0.05 0.12 2.31
N THR A 83 0.65 -0.62 1.45
CA THR A 83 0.26 -0.79 0.04
C THR A 83 -0.21 -2.21 -0.25
N THR A 84 -1.13 -2.39 -1.20
CA THR A 84 -1.71 -3.70 -1.51
C THR A 84 -0.73 -4.57 -2.28
N VAL A 85 -0.47 -5.77 -1.76
CA VAL A 85 0.30 -6.82 -2.45
C VAL A 85 -0.64 -7.87 -3.03
N SER A 86 -1.65 -8.29 -2.26
CA SER A 86 -2.67 -9.24 -2.70
C SER A 86 -4.04 -8.91 -2.08
N LEU A 87 -5.05 -9.74 -2.35
CA LEU A 87 -6.39 -9.58 -1.79
C LEU A 87 -6.40 -9.49 -0.25
N ASN A 88 -5.49 -10.18 0.42
CA ASN A 88 -5.42 -10.24 1.88
C ASN A 88 -4.05 -9.86 2.46
N SER A 89 -3.14 -9.28 1.67
CA SER A 89 -1.84 -8.86 2.18
C SER A 89 -1.43 -7.45 1.75
N VAL A 90 -0.74 -6.77 2.65
CA VAL A 90 -0.15 -5.45 2.43
C VAL A 90 1.32 -5.44 2.76
N GLU A 91 2.05 -4.59 2.05
CA GLU A 91 3.42 -4.24 2.32
C GLU A 91 3.48 -3.03 3.24
N PHE A 92 4.31 -3.09 4.28
CA PHE A 92 4.59 -2.01 5.20
C PHE A 92 6.11 -1.75 5.24
N PRO A 93 6.60 -0.75 4.49
CA PRO A 93 8.01 -0.37 4.49
C PRO A 93 8.39 0.34 5.81
N ILE A 94 9.51 -0.07 6.39
CA ILE A 94 10.09 0.50 7.60
C ILE A 94 11.58 0.78 7.40
N SER A 95 12.13 1.68 8.22
CA SER A 95 13.57 1.93 8.32
C SER A 95 14.02 1.66 9.75
N ILE A 96 15.06 0.84 9.92
CA ILE A 96 15.59 0.45 11.23
C ILE A 96 17.11 0.57 11.23
N SER A 97 17.69 0.98 12.36
CA SER A 97 19.15 1.09 12.49
C SER A 97 19.80 -0.27 12.74
N ASN A 98 20.96 -0.51 12.14
CA ASN A 98 21.79 -1.67 12.46
C ASN A 98 22.66 -1.40 13.71
N VAL A 99 23.59 -2.29 14.02
CA VAL A 99 24.52 -2.16 15.15
C VAL A 99 25.51 -0.99 15.02
N ASN A 100 25.70 -0.45 13.83
CA ASN A 100 26.57 0.71 13.54
C ASN A 100 25.78 2.02 13.45
N ASP A 101 24.50 2.03 13.87
CA ASP A 101 23.57 3.16 13.75
C ASP A 101 23.30 3.61 12.30
N GLU A 102 23.52 2.73 11.33
CA GLU A 102 23.17 2.98 9.93
C GLU A 102 21.74 2.51 9.66
N ASN A 103 20.94 3.36 9.02
CA ASN A 103 19.57 3.02 8.65
C ASN A 103 19.54 1.99 7.51
N GLN A 104 18.77 0.93 7.72
CA GLN A 104 18.47 -0.08 6.73
C GLN A 104 16.97 -0.17 6.50
N ASN A 105 16.59 -0.25 5.23
CA ASN A 105 15.19 -0.37 4.85
C ASN A 105 14.79 -1.84 4.84
N CYS A 106 13.63 -2.11 5.43
CA CYS A 106 13.02 -3.42 5.46
C CYS A 106 11.55 -3.30 5.09
N SER A 107 11.02 -4.31 4.41
CA SER A 107 9.61 -4.37 4.08
C SER A 107 8.91 -5.47 4.88
N LEU A 108 7.94 -5.10 5.71
CA LEU A 108 7.06 -6.02 6.42
C LEU A 108 5.94 -6.47 5.48
N LEU A 109 5.67 -7.76 5.42
CA LEU A 109 4.50 -8.33 4.76
C LEU A 109 3.48 -8.75 5.81
N LEU A 110 2.34 -8.06 5.83
CA LEU A 110 1.22 -8.34 6.72
C LEU A 110 0.18 -9.14 5.93
N THR A 111 -0.06 -10.39 6.32
CA THR A 111 -1.04 -11.27 5.66
C THR A 111 -2.18 -11.55 6.61
N PHE A 112 -3.40 -11.20 6.20
CA PHE A 112 -4.60 -11.25 7.02
C PHE A 112 -5.45 -12.49 6.73
N ASP A 113 -6.08 -13.02 7.78
CA ASP A 113 -7.14 -14.03 7.71
C ASP A 113 -8.54 -13.38 7.61
N ASP A 114 -9.58 -14.22 7.55
CA ASP A 114 -10.98 -13.79 7.44
C ASP A 114 -11.50 -13.14 8.73
N GLU A 115 -10.85 -13.39 9.88
CA GLU A 115 -11.14 -12.77 11.17
C GLU A 115 -10.33 -11.49 11.43
N ASN A 116 -9.62 -10.98 10.42
CA ASN A 116 -8.74 -9.81 10.46
C ASN A 116 -7.51 -9.94 11.38
N ASN A 117 -7.11 -11.15 11.79
CA ASN A 117 -5.79 -11.34 12.39
C ASN A 117 -4.74 -11.39 11.28
N CYS A 118 -3.54 -10.90 11.54
CA CYS A 118 -2.45 -10.98 10.58
C CYS A 118 -1.20 -11.64 11.12
N VAL A 119 -0.47 -12.29 10.23
CA VAL A 119 0.92 -12.71 10.45
C VAL A 119 1.84 -11.67 9.84
N VAL A 120 2.88 -11.30 10.58
CA VAL A 120 3.93 -10.37 10.13
C VAL A 120 5.15 -11.16 9.72
N SER A 121 5.66 -10.88 8.51
CA SER A 121 6.81 -11.57 7.93
C SER A 121 7.63 -10.62 7.05
N THR A 122 8.71 -11.09 6.43
CA THR A 122 9.46 -10.32 5.43
C THR A 122 10.08 -11.24 4.39
N SER A 123 10.27 -10.72 3.18
CA SER A 123 11.15 -11.30 2.16
C SER A 123 12.42 -10.46 1.95
N THR A 124 12.65 -9.44 2.78
CA THR A 124 13.84 -8.58 2.68
C THR A 124 15.05 -9.35 3.21
N SER A 125 16.04 -9.56 2.36
CA SER A 125 17.29 -10.22 2.74
C SER A 125 18.03 -9.46 3.84
N GLY A 126 18.54 -10.18 4.84
CA GLY A 126 19.27 -9.60 5.98
C GLY A 126 18.42 -9.34 7.21
N PHE A 127 17.10 -9.58 7.12
CA PHE A 127 16.16 -9.44 8.23
C PHE A 127 15.46 -10.76 8.53
N THR A 128 15.28 -11.05 9.81
CA THR A 128 14.34 -12.08 10.28
C THR A 128 13.21 -11.37 11.00
N ILE A 129 11.98 -11.53 10.51
CA ILE A 129 10.81 -10.92 11.12
C ILE A 129 9.76 -11.98 11.40
N THR A 130 9.25 -11.96 12.62
CA THR A 130 8.11 -12.77 13.03
C THR A 130 7.20 -11.94 13.90
N GLY A 131 5.90 -12.17 13.79
CA GLY A 131 4.95 -11.47 14.63
C GLY A 131 3.53 -11.73 14.22
N ASN A 132 2.64 -11.12 14.96
CA ASN A 132 1.21 -11.16 14.69
C ASN A 132 0.62 -9.76 14.84
N GLY A 133 -0.64 -9.66 14.46
CA GLY A 133 -1.40 -8.45 14.64
C GLY A 133 -2.86 -8.66 14.35
N LYS A 134 -3.60 -7.56 14.40
CA LYS A 134 -5.03 -7.57 14.13
C LYS A 134 -5.51 -6.23 13.60
N PHE A 135 -6.30 -6.28 12.54
CA PHE A 135 -7.08 -5.14 12.09
C PHE A 135 -8.43 -5.09 12.82
N VAL A 136 -8.75 -3.93 13.38
CA VAL A 136 -9.98 -3.71 14.16
C VAL A 136 -10.73 -2.51 13.58
N ASN A 137 -11.94 -2.77 13.08
CA ASN A 137 -12.86 -1.72 12.69
C ASN A 137 -13.26 -0.89 13.90
N ASN A 138 -13.17 0.45 13.80
CA ASN A 138 -13.44 1.38 14.89
C ASN A 138 -12.71 1.01 16.20
N GLY A 139 -11.48 0.49 16.11
CA GLY A 139 -10.67 0.08 17.27
C GLY A 139 -10.23 1.26 18.13
N GLU A 140 -9.90 2.39 17.50
CA GLU A 140 -9.45 3.60 18.17
C GLU A 140 -10.62 4.53 18.43
N LYS A 141 -11.12 4.55 19.67
CA LYS A 141 -12.30 5.32 20.09
C LYS A 141 -11.98 6.79 20.28
N ASN A 142 -12.85 7.68 19.78
CA ASN A 142 -12.70 9.14 19.87
C ASN A 142 -11.26 9.59 19.52
N SER A 143 -10.73 9.03 18.44
CA SER A 143 -9.37 9.29 17.97
C SER A 143 -9.30 10.65 17.29
N TRP A 144 -8.41 10.80 16.31
CA TRP A 144 -8.21 12.08 15.64
C TRP A 144 -9.49 12.61 14.98
N GLY A 145 -9.73 13.91 15.24
CA GLY A 145 -10.97 14.58 14.86
C GLY A 145 -12.22 14.09 15.58
N ASP A 146 -12.09 13.55 16.81
CA ASP A 146 -13.18 13.07 17.67
C ASP A 146 -14.06 12.01 16.99
N LYS A 147 -13.40 11.08 16.30
CA LYS A 147 -14.05 10.00 15.54
C LYS A 147 -13.41 8.67 15.86
N ASP A 148 -14.25 7.64 15.90
CA ASP A 148 -13.78 6.27 15.88
C ASP A 148 -13.02 5.98 14.58
N ARG A 149 -11.85 5.35 14.70
CA ARG A 149 -10.99 5.00 13.57
C ARG A 149 -10.64 3.53 13.56
N ASN A 150 -10.54 2.99 12.35
CA ASN A 150 -9.96 1.67 12.15
C ASN A 150 -8.49 1.70 12.52
N ALA A 151 -7.99 0.59 13.05
CA ALA A 151 -6.58 0.48 13.40
C ALA A 151 -6.03 -0.94 13.20
N ILE A 152 -4.72 -1.02 13.01
CA ILE A 152 -3.96 -2.26 13.07
C ILE A 152 -3.12 -2.23 14.35
N TYR A 153 -3.21 -3.29 15.14
CA TYR A 153 -2.33 -3.53 16.28
C TYR A 153 -1.33 -4.61 15.90
N LEU A 154 -0.04 -4.33 16.09
CA LEU A 154 1.05 -5.24 15.73
C LEU A 154 1.91 -5.55 16.96
N ASP A 155 2.28 -6.82 17.09
CA ASP A 155 3.27 -7.33 18.03
C ASP A 155 4.25 -8.22 17.26
N TYR A 156 5.46 -7.71 17.04
CA TYR A 156 6.42 -8.35 16.17
C TYR A 156 7.87 -8.10 16.58
N THR A 157 8.71 -9.07 16.23
CA THR A 157 10.15 -9.02 16.45
C THR A 157 10.87 -8.86 15.13
N ILE A 158 11.85 -7.95 15.09
CA ILE A 158 12.80 -7.80 13.98
C ILE A 158 14.20 -8.15 14.48
N GLU A 159 14.88 -9.05 13.80
CA GLU A 159 16.31 -9.32 14.01
C GLU A 159 17.10 -8.82 12.79
N VAL A 160 18.09 -7.96 13.06
CA VAL A 160 19.01 -7.42 12.05
C VAL A 160 20.44 -7.43 12.62
N ALA A 161 21.33 -8.22 12.00
CA ALA A 161 22.78 -8.20 12.23
C ALA A 161 23.24 -7.97 13.71
N GLY A 162 22.73 -8.74 14.67
CA GLY A 162 23.12 -8.65 16.09
C GLY A 162 22.28 -7.69 16.95
N LYS A 163 21.26 -7.04 16.38
CA LYS A 163 20.29 -6.19 17.06
C LYS A 163 18.89 -6.77 16.91
N THR A 164 18.13 -6.80 17.99
CA THR A 164 16.75 -7.29 18.01
C THR A 164 15.82 -6.18 18.47
N TYR A 165 14.68 -6.05 17.80
CA TYR A 165 13.63 -5.09 18.12
C TYR A 165 12.34 -5.85 18.41
N ALA A 166 11.91 -5.89 19.67
CA ALA A 166 10.56 -6.30 20.01
C ALA A 166 9.65 -5.07 19.96
N THR A 167 8.74 -5.03 18.99
CA THR A 167 7.98 -3.85 18.62
C THR A 167 6.50 -4.06 18.86
N LEU A 168 5.88 -3.14 19.58
CA LEU A 168 4.43 -3.00 19.70
C LEU A 168 4.00 -1.74 18.96
N ASP A 169 3.26 -1.88 17.88
CA ASP A 169 2.76 -0.74 17.10
C ASP A 169 1.23 -0.68 17.09
N THR A 170 0.70 0.54 17.08
CA THR A 170 -0.66 0.88 16.74
C THR A 170 -0.65 1.77 15.51
N LEU A 171 -1.30 1.32 14.44
CA LEU A 171 -1.45 2.04 13.18
C LEU A 171 -2.89 2.51 13.06
N VAL A 172 -3.16 3.81 13.22
CA VAL A 172 -4.51 4.38 13.13
C VAL A 172 -4.76 4.88 11.71
N VAL A 173 -5.85 4.46 11.07
CA VAL A 173 -6.16 4.91 9.70
C VAL A 173 -6.34 6.44 9.66
N ARG A 174 -5.57 7.11 8.80
CA ARG A 174 -5.76 8.52 8.46
C ARG A 174 -6.69 8.66 7.25
N ASP A 175 -6.32 8.03 6.13
CA ASP A 175 -7.12 7.99 4.92
C ASP A 175 -6.70 6.82 4.03
N ARG A 176 -7.45 6.57 2.95
CA ARG A 176 -7.22 5.42 2.06
C ARG A 176 -6.07 5.60 1.07
N GLY A 177 -5.48 6.79 0.94
CA GLY A 177 -4.40 7.07 0.00
C GLY A 177 -4.78 6.95 -1.48
N VAL A 178 -6.07 6.81 -1.81
CA VAL A 178 -6.52 6.64 -3.20
C VAL A 178 -6.60 7.98 -3.91
N ALA A 179 -5.78 8.13 -4.95
CA ALA A 179 -5.83 9.25 -5.87
C ALA A 179 -6.24 8.81 -7.28
N ALA A 180 -6.72 9.75 -8.09
CA ALA A 180 -6.97 9.50 -9.50
C ALA A 180 -5.65 9.27 -10.24
N GLU A 181 -5.53 8.14 -10.93
CA GLU A 181 -4.36 7.80 -11.74
C GLU A 181 -4.72 7.93 -13.23
N ASN A 182 -3.85 8.59 -14.00
CA ASN A 182 -3.96 8.66 -15.45
C ASN A 182 -2.99 7.64 -16.07
N PHE A 183 -3.42 6.97 -17.14
CA PHE A 183 -2.53 6.13 -17.94
C PHE A 183 -2.56 6.56 -19.39
N SER A 184 -1.42 6.44 -20.07
CA SER A 184 -1.28 6.68 -21.50
C SER A 184 -0.89 5.36 -22.17
N PRO A 185 -1.77 4.75 -22.99
CA PRO A 185 -1.44 3.51 -23.67
C PRO A 185 -0.39 3.76 -24.76
N SER A 186 0.61 2.89 -24.84
CA SER A 186 1.56 2.83 -25.96
C SER A 186 1.30 1.59 -26.80
N TYR A 187 1.17 1.77 -28.12
CA TYR A 187 1.13 0.65 -29.05
C TYR A 187 2.56 0.13 -29.30
N MET A 188 2.81 -1.16 -29.05
CA MET A 188 4.04 -1.85 -29.43
C MET A 188 3.70 -2.93 -30.45
N LYS A 189 4.44 -2.98 -31.55
CA LYS A 189 4.33 -4.02 -32.57
C LYS A 189 5.41 -5.08 -32.28
N GLU A 190 4.99 -6.30 -31.99
CA GLU A 190 5.88 -7.47 -31.95
C GLU A 190 6.37 -7.86 -33.37
#